data_AF-A0A2U3YN25-F1
#
_entry.id   AF-A0A2U3YN25-F1
#
_cell.length_a   1.000
_cell.length_b   1.000
_cell.length_c   1.000
_cell.angle_alpha   90.00
_cell.angle_beta   90.00
_cell.angle_gamma   90.00
#
_symmetry.space_group_name_H-M   'P 1'
#
loop_
_entity.id
_entity.type
_entity.pdbx_description
1 polymer ?
#
loop_
_entity_poly.entity_id
_entity_poly.type
_entity_poly.pdbx_seq_one_letter_code
_entity_poly.pdbx_strand_id
1 'polypeptide(L)'
;MDNLAKCLRYYIADRLNNDPGWKNLTVILSDASAPGEGEHKIMDYIRRQRAQPNHDPNTHHCLCGADADLIMLGLATHEPNFTIIREEFKPNKPKPCGLCNQFGHEVKDCEGLPREKKGKHDELADSLPCAEGEFIFLRLNVLREYLERELTMASLPFTFDVERSIDDWVFMCFFVGNDFLPHLPSLEIREGAIDRLVNIYKNVVHKTGGYLTESGYVNLQRVQMIMLAVGEVEDSIFKKRKDDEVKCFYCSS
;
A
#
# COMPACT_ATOMS: atom_id res chain seq x y z
N MET A 1 -6.60 -6.90 23.95
CA MET A 1 -7.46 -6.83 22.75
C MET A 1 -8.91 -7.24 23.02
N ASP A 2 -9.19 -8.10 24.00
CA ASP A 2 -10.53 -8.61 24.30
C ASP A 2 -11.59 -7.53 24.60
N ASN A 3 -11.21 -6.49 25.36
CA ASN A 3 -12.12 -5.38 25.66
C ASN A 3 -12.50 -4.61 24.39
N LEU A 4 -11.55 -4.40 23.47
CA LEU A 4 -11.84 -3.76 22.18
C LEU A 4 -12.81 -4.60 21.35
N ALA A 5 -12.60 -5.91 21.27
CA ALA A 5 -13.52 -6.82 20.56
C ALA A 5 -14.94 -6.76 21.14
N LYS A 6 -15.09 -6.74 22.47
CA LYS A 6 -16.40 -6.57 23.14
C LYS A 6 -17.05 -5.24 22.78
N CYS A 7 -16.30 -4.13 22.84
CA CYS A 7 -16.79 -2.81 22.47
C CYS A 7 -17.21 -2.74 20.99
N LEU A 8 -16.44 -3.33 20.07
CA LEU A 8 -16.78 -3.37 18.65
C LEU A 8 -18.04 -4.20 18.38
N ARG A 9 -18.20 -5.35 19.04
CA ARG A 9 -19.44 -6.16 18.95
C ARG A 9 -20.65 -5.38 19.44
N TYR A 10 -20.52 -4.68 20.57
CA TYR A 10 -21.57 -3.78 21.06
C TYR A 10 -21.87 -2.67 20.06
N TYR A 11 -20.85 -2.00 19.53
CA TYR A 11 -21.01 -0.92 18.55
C TYR A 11 -21.76 -1.39 17.30
N ILE A 12 -21.40 -2.55 16.74
CA ILE A 12 -22.09 -3.13 15.58
C ILE A 12 -23.55 -3.41 15.91
N ALA A 13 -23.83 -4.01 17.06
CA ALA A 13 -25.20 -4.30 17.50
C ALA A 13 -26.02 -3.02 17.71
N ASP A 14 -25.43 -1.98 18.31
CA ASP A 14 -26.07 -0.67 18.48
C ASP A 14 -26.40 -0.03 17.13
N ARG A 15 -25.45 -0.01 16.19
CA ARG A 15 -25.66 0.57 14.85
C ARG A 15 -26.73 -0.17 14.06
N LEU A 16 -26.72 -1.50 14.05
CA LEU A 16 -27.75 -2.30 13.34
C LEU A 16 -29.16 -2.08 13.90
N ASN A 17 -29.30 -1.82 15.21
CA ASN A 17 -30.60 -1.62 15.85
C ASN A 17 -31.10 -0.17 15.74
N ASN A 18 -30.20 0.80 15.81
CA ASN A 18 -30.55 2.22 16.02
C ASN A 18 -30.28 3.11 14.80
N ASP A 19 -29.41 2.71 13.87
CA ASP A 19 -29.04 3.51 12.69
C ASP A 19 -29.75 2.99 11.42
N PRO A 20 -30.66 3.78 10.81
CA PRO A 20 -31.33 3.39 9.57
C PRO A 20 -30.38 3.08 8.41
N GLY A 21 -29.19 3.68 8.38
CA GLY A 21 -28.18 3.44 7.35
C GLY A 21 -27.59 2.03 7.37
N TRP A 22 -27.73 1.30 8.49
CA TRP A 22 -27.17 -0.03 8.67
C TRP A 22 -28.17 -1.17 8.40
N LYS A 23 -29.46 -0.86 8.17
CA LYS A 23 -30.55 -1.85 8.08
C LYS A 23 -30.35 -2.94 7.03
N ASN A 24 -29.71 -2.61 5.91
CA ASN A 24 -29.52 -3.52 4.79
C ASN A 24 -28.04 -3.94 4.62
N LEU A 25 -27.23 -3.82 5.67
CA LEU A 25 -25.81 -4.19 5.65
C LEU A 25 -25.60 -5.56 6.29
N THR A 26 -24.71 -6.34 5.70
CA THR A 26 -24.11 -7.50 6.38
C THR A 26 -22.78 -7.06 6.99
N VAL A 27 -22.65 -7.18 8.30
CA VAL A 27 -21.45 -6.73 9.03
C VAL A 27 -20.69 -7.95 9.55
N ILE A 28 -19.42 -8.06 9.20
CA ILE A 28 -18.53 -9.14 9.62
C ILE A 28 -17.40 -8.53 10.47
N LEU A 29 -17.19 -9.09 11.66
CA LEU A 29 -16.08 -8.72 12.54
C LEU A 29 -15.09 -9.88 12.63
N SER A 30 -13.85 -9.66 12.17
CA SER A 30 -12.72 -10.55 12.42
C SER A 30 -11.75 -9.89 13.40
N ASP A 31 -11.90 -10.21 14.69
CA ASP A 31 -11.07 -9.63 15.74
C ASP A 31 -9.69 -10.32 15.85
N ALA A 32 -8.91 -9.92 16.87
CA ALA A 32 -7.55 -10.40 17.11
C ALA A 32 -7.47 -11.89 17.54
N SER A 33 -8.59 -12.55 17.84
CA SER A 33 -8.61 -14.00 18.10
C SER A 33 -8.54 -14.82 16.80
N ALA A 34 -8.91 -14.24 15.66
CA ALA A 34 -8.74 -14.85 14.35
C ALA A 34 -7.32 -14.57 13.82
N PRO A 35 -6.49 -15.61 13.60
CA PRO A 35 -5.10 -15.44 13.19
C PRO A 35 -4.98 -14.82 11.80
N GLY A 36 -3.87 -14.11 11.57
CA GLY A 36 -3.57 -13.40 10.33
C GLY A 36 -3.73 -11.89 10.46
N GLU A 37 -2.93 -11.17 9.66
CA GLU A 37 -2.95 -9.73 9.59
C GLU A 37 -4.27 -9.21 9.00
N GLY A 38 -4.69 -8.02 9.41
CA GLY A 38 -6.01 -7.47 9.06
C GLY A 38 -6.24 -7.41 7.55
N GLU A 39 -5.28 -6.84 6.82
CA GLU A 39 -5.31 -6.74 5.35
C GLU A 39 -5.33 -8.11 4.68
N HIS A 40 -4.50 -9.06 5.11
CA HIS A 40 -4.47 -10.40 4.53
C HIS A 40 -5.78 -11.17 4.78
N LYS A 41 -6.42 -11.00 5.94
CA LYS A 41 -7.76 -11.58 6.21
C LYS A 41 -8.82 -11.00 5.28
N ILE A 42 -8.76 -9.70 4.97
CA ILE A 42 -9.66 -9.06 4.01
C ILE A 42 -9.42 -9.62 2.60
N MET A 43 -8.16 -9.70 2.17
CA MET A 43 -7.81 -10.24 0.85
C MET A 43 -8.21 -11.72 0.71
N ASP A 44 -8.05 -12.51 1.77
CA ASP A 44 -8.54 -13.89 1.82
C ASP A 44 -10.06 -13.97 1.68
N TYR A 45 -10.79 -13.08 2.33
CA TYR A 45 -12.24 -13.00 2.19
C TYR A 45 -12.65 -12.70 0.75
N ILE A 46 -12.04 -11.68 0.12
CA ILE A 46 -12.32 -11.31 -1.28
C ILE A 46 -12.01 -12.47 -2.23
N ARG A 47 -10.84 -13.13 -2.09
CA ARG A 47 -10.48 -14.29 -2.91
C ARG A 47 -11.49 -15.44 -2.78
N ARG A 48 -11.93 -15.73 -1.55
CA ARG A 48 -12.93 -16.79 -1.30
C ARG A 48 -14.31 -16.42 -1.84
N GLN A 49 -14.69 -15.15 -1.78
CA GLN A 49 -15.93 -14.66 -2.38
C GLN A 49 -15.89 -14.78 -3.89
N ARG A 50 -14.83 -14.29 -4.55
CA ARG A 50 -14.64 -14.38 -6.01
C ARG A 50 -14.69 -15.83 -6.52
N ALA A 51 -14.23 -16.80 -5.73
CA ALA A 51 -14.28 -18.22 -6.06
C ALA A 51 -15.69 -18.84 -5.97
N GLN A 52 -16.69 -18.13 -5.41
CA GLN A 52 -18.06 -18.65 -5.31
C GLN A 52 -18.80 -18.51 -6.65
N PRO A 53 -19.61 -19.49 -7.07
CA PRO A 53 -20.36 -19.44 -8.33
C PRO A 53 -21.39 -18.30 -8.41
N ASN A 54 -21.87 -17.80 -7.28
CA ASN A 54 -22.89 -16.75 -7.17
C ASN A 54 -22.30 -15.36 -6.89
N HIS A 55 -20.98 -15.20 -6.95
CA HIS A 55 -20.34 -13.91 -6.79
C HIS A 55 -20.71 -12.98 -7.94
N ASP A 56 -21.06 -11.73 -7.62
CA ASP A 56 -21.24 -10.68 -8.63
C ASP A 56 -19.87 -10.12 -9.02
N PRO A 57 -19.39 -10.35 -10.26
CA PRO A 57 -18.10 -9.84 -10.72
C PRO A 57 -18.04 -8.31 -10.81
N ASN A 58 -19.17 -7.61 -10.68
CA ASN A 58 -19.25 -6.15 -10.65
C ASN A 58 -19.35 -5.58 -9.24
N THR A 59 -19.10 -6.40 -8.21
CA THR A 59 -19.01 -5.91 -6.82
C THR A 59 -17.98 -4.78 -6.72
N HIS A 60 -18.38 -3.66 -6.10
CA HIS A 60 -17.50 -2.52 -5.89
C HIS A 60 -16.86 -2.60 -4.50
N HIS A 61 -15.56 -2.80 -4.45
CA HIS A 61 -14.79 -2.90 -3.21
C HIS A 61 -14.22 -1.53 -2.83
N CYS A 62 -14.38 -1.14 -1.56
CA CYS A 62 -13.75 0.04 -0.98
C CYS A 62 -12.99 -0.36 0.28
N LEU A 63 -11.66 -0.31 0.24
CA LEU A 63 -10.78 -0.70 1.34
C LEU A 63 -10.21 0.54 2.04
N CYS A 64 -10.43 0.65 3.36
CA CYS A 64 -9.88 1.74 4.15
C CYS A 64 -8.53 1.35 4.76
N GLY A 65 -7.48 2.11 4.47
CA GLY A 65 -6.16 1.92 5.06
C GLY A 65 -5.07 2.78 4.41
N ALA A 66 -3.98 3.06 5.15
CA ALA A 66 -2.94 4.00 4.74
C ALA A 66 -1.69 3.33 4.12
N ASP A 67 -1.59 2.00 4.25
CA ASP A 67 -0.40 1.24 3.88
C ASP A 67 -0.27 1.14 2.35
N ALA A 68 0.97 1.17 1.87
CA ALA A 68 1.26 1.12 0.43
C ALA A 68 0.93 -0.26 -0.16
N ASP A 69 1.08 -1.31 0.65
CA ASP A 69 0.88 -2.70 0.29
C ASP A 69 -0.57 -2.98 -0.14
N LEU A 70 -1.53 -2.17 0.33
CA LEU A 70 -2.93 -2.25 -0.08
C LEU A 70 -3.13 -2.05 -1.58
N ILE A 71 -2.27 -1.25 -2.25
CA ILE A 71 -2.31 -1.07 -3.70
C ILE A 71 -1.97 -2.40 -4.39
N MET A 72 -0.89 -3.05 -3.94
CA MET A 72 -0.42 -4.31 -4.50
C MET A 72 -1.41 -5.44 -4.22
N LEU A 73 -1.88 -5.54 -2.98
CA LEU A 73 -2.87 -6.52 -2.56
C LEU A 73 -4.20 -6.34 -3.32
N GLY A 74 -4.65 -5.08 -3.48
CA GLY A 74 -5.85 -4.74 -4.24
C GLY A 74 -5.74 -5.14 -5.71
N LEU A 75 -4.60 -4.88 -6.37
CA LEU A 75 -4.33 -5.32 -7.74
C LEU A 75 -4.33 -6.85 -7.86
N ALA A 76 -3.69 -7.55 -6.92
CA ALA A 76 -3.61 -9.01 -6.88
C ALA A 76 -4.98 -9.71 -6.63
N THR A 77 -6.03 -8.98 -6.28
CA THR A 77 -7.38 -9.54 -6.24
C THR A 77 -7.98 -9.76 -7.63
N HIS A 78 -7.47 -9.07 -8.65
CA HIS A 78 -8.03 -8.96 -10.00
C HIS A 78 -9.50 -8.51 -10.04
N GLU A 79 -10.01 -7.88 -8.97
CA GLU A 79 -11.36 -7.31 -8.96
C GLU A 79 -11.37 -6.03 -9.80
N PRO A 80 -12.28 -5.90 -10.78
CA PRO A 80 -12.28 -4.77 -11.70
C PRO A 80 -12.63 -3.45 -11.00
N ASN A 81 -13.48 -3.48 -9.97
CA ASN A 81 -13.96 -2.31 -9.26
C ASN A 81 -13.41 -2.26 -7.84
N PHE A 82 -12.14 -1.87 -7.69
CA PHE A 82 -11.47 -1.78 -6.39
C PHE A 82 -10.97 -0.35 -6.13
N THR A 83 -11.32 0.21 -4.98
CA THR A 83 -10.91 1.54 -4.54
C THR A 83 -10.32 1.46 -3.14
N ILE A 84 -9.22 2.19 -2.89
CA ILE A 84 -8.67 2.37 -1.55
C ILE A 84 -9.02 3.79 -1.08
N ILE A 85 -9.52 3.90 0.14
CA ILE A 85 -9.77 5.17 0.83
C ILE A 85 -8.74 5.35 1.94
N ARG A 86 -8.13 6.53 2.01
CA ARG A 86 -7.16 6.89 3.05
C ARG A 86 -7.21 8.36 3.37
N GLU A 87 -6.74 8.72 4.55
CA GLU A 87 -6.53 10.12 4.90
C GLU A 87 -5.44 10.74 4.01
N GLU A 88 -5.69 11.97 3.57
CA GLU A 88 -4.76 12.75 2.79
C GLU A 88 -3.54 13.10 3.64
N PHE A 89 -2.37 12.75 3.13
CA PHE A 89 -1.13 13.14 3.75
C PHE A 89 -0.84 14.60 3.42
N LYS A 90 -1.06 15.50 4.38
CA LYS A 90 -0.67 16.91 4.29
C LYS A 90 0.73 17.11 4.85
N PRO A 91 1.77 17.31 4.01
CA PRO A 91 3.12 17.57 4.50
C PRO A 91 3.14 18.86 5.33
N ASN A 92 4.07 18.95 6.29
CA ASN A 92 4.30 20.13 7.14
C ASN A 92 3.18 20.47 8.14
N LYS A 93 2.23 19.56 8.42
CA LYS A 93 1.38 19.72 9.60
C LYS A 93 2.24 19.65 10.87
N PRO A 94 2.07 20.57 11.85
CA PRO A 94 2.77 20.48 13.11
C PRO A 94 2.40 19.15 13.77
N LYS A 95 3.40 18.34 14.12
CA LYS A 95 3.20 17.09 14.85
C LYS A 95 3.28 17.38 16.35
N PRO A 96 2.48 16.69 17.17
CA PRO A 96 2.68 16.74 18.62
C PRO A 96 4.03 16.11 18.98
N CYS A 97 4.63 16.59 20.05
CA CYS A 97 5.85 16.03 20.62
C CYS A 97 5.63 14.56 21.01
N GLY A 98 6.54 13.67 20.58
CA GLY A 98 6.42 12.23 20.81
C GLY A 98 6.55 11.77 22.27
N LEU A 99 6.95 12.67 23.19
CA LEU A 99 7.06 12.37 24.62
C LEU A 99 5.85 12.85 25.42
N CYS A 100 5.43 14.11 25.24
CA CYS A 100 4.37 14.73 26.04
C CYS A 100 3.05 14.93 25.29
N ASN A 101 2.99 14.62 23.99
CA ASN A 101 1.86 14.84 23.09
C ASN A 101 1.38 16.30 22.98
N GLN A 102 2.24 17.28 23.31
CA GLN A 102 1.94 18.72 23.18
C GLN A 102 2.54 19.30 21.88
N PHE A 103 1.93 20.35 21.34
CA PHE A 103 2.40 21.02 20.11
C PHE A 103 3.39 22.15 20.44
N GLY A 104 4.15 22.59 19.43
CA GLY A 104 4.99 23.80 19.50
C GLY A 104 6.45 23.57 19.88
N HIS A 105 6.89 22.31 20.04
CA HIS A 105 8.29 21.96 20.29
C HIS A 105 8.65 20.59 19.72
N GLU A 106 9.94 20.35 19.50
CA GLU A 106 10.47 19.03 19.15
C GLU A 106 10.81 18.22 20.41
N VAL A 107 10.99 16.90 20.26
CA VAL A 107 11.34 15.99 21.37
C VAL A 107 12.60 16.44 22.11
N LYS A 108 13.56 17.04 21.40
CA LYS A 108 14.82 17.57 21.96
C LYS A 108 14.62 18.76 22.91
N ASP A 109 13.54 19.51 22.73
CA ASP A 109 13.20 20.72 23.50
C ASP A 109 12.07 20.45 24.50
N CYS A 110 11.75 19.18 24.75
CA CYS A 110 10.63 18.79 25.61
C CYS A 110 11.05 18.78 27.09
N GLU A 111 10.38 19.58 27.91
CA GLU A 111 10.60 19.62 29.37
C GLU A 111 9.92 18.48 30.14
N GLY A 112 9.19 17.59 29.46
CA GLY A 112 8.52 16.44 30.08
C GLY A 112 7.36 16.79 31.02
N LEU A 113 6.89 18.04 31.00
CA LEU A 113 5.82 18.49 31.87
C LEU A 113 4.48 17.84 31.48
N PRO A 114 3.69 17.35 32.47
CA PRO A 114 2.39 16.77 32.21
C PRO A 114 1.45 17.83 31.62
N ARG A 115 0.61 17.41 30.67
CA ARG A 115 -0.41 18.28 30.08
C ARG A 115 -1.36 18.77 31.16
N GLU A 116 -1.73 20.05 31.13
CA GLU A 116 -2.78 20.57 31.99
C GLU A 116 -4.12 19.88 31.66
N LYS A 117 -4.80 19.38 32.69
CA LYS A 117 -6.11 18.74 32.54
C LYS A 117 -7.13 19.77 32.10
N LYS A 118 -7.80 19.54 30.97
CA LYS A 118 -8.98 20.32 30.58
C LYS A 118 -10.26 19.55 30.95
N GLY A 119 -11.26 20.27 31.48
CA GLY A 119 -12.57 19.70 31.81
C GLY A 119 -12.60 18.78 33.04
N LYS A 120 -13.77 18.18 33.31
CA LYS A 120 -13.97 17.30 34.49
C LYS A 120 -13.35 15.90 34.33
N HIS A 121 -13.04 15.49 33.09
CA HIS A 121 -12.58 14.14 32.77
C HIS A 121 -11.21 14.10 32.06
N ASP A 122 -10.40 15.16 32.14
CA ASP A 122 -9.17 15.30 31.33
C ASP A 122 -9.47 15.12 29.84
N GLU A 123 -10.48 15.86 29.39
CA GLU A 123 -10.89 15.90 27.99
C GLU A 123 -9.67 16.24 27.14
N LEU A 124 -9.46 15.50 26.06
CA LEU A 124 -8.41 15.82 25.09
C LEU A 124 -8.63 17.25 24.64
N ALA A 125 -7.74 18.14 25.08
CA ALA A 125 -7.84 19.57 24.87
C ALA A 125 -8.17 19.84 23.41
N ASP A 126 -9.35 20.40 23.16
CA ASP A 126 -9.90 20.75 21.84
C ASP A 126 -9.11 20.07 20.72
N SER A 127 -9.27 18.75 20.55
CA SER A 127 -8.90 18.15 19.28
C SER A 127 -9.64 19.01 18.26
N LEU A 128 -8.91 19.88 17.54
CA LEU A 128 -9.49 20.83 16.57
C LEU A 128 -10.64 20.09 15.90
N PRO A 129 -11.87 20.65 15.94
CA PRO A 129 -13.12 19.92 15.70
C PRO A 129 -12.88 18.95 14.57
N CYS A 130 -12.70 17.66 14.92
CA CYS A 130 -12.04 16.62 14.11
C CYS A 130 -11.74 17.17 12.73
N ALA A 131 -10.62 17.90 12.54
CA ALA A 131 -10.41 18.67 11.32
C ALA A 131 -10.64 17.69 10.18
N GLU A 132 -11.79 17.80 9.50
CA GLU A 132 -12.39 16.65 8.79
C GLU A 132 -11.28 16.10 7.93
N GLY A 133 -10.82 14.89 8.26
CA GLY A 133 -9.69 14.30 7.57
C GLY A 133 -10.07 14.27 6.11
N GLU A 134 -9.37 15.03 5.26
CA GLU A 134 -9.65 14.99 3.83
C GLU A 134 -9.28 13.58 3.38
N PHE A 135 -10.26 12.84 2.86
CA PHE A 135 -10.03 11.49 2.35
C PHE A 135 -9.75 11.56 0.86
N ILE A 136 -8.77 10.78 0.42
CA ILE A 136 -8.50 10.56 -0.99
C ILE A 136 -8.93 9.14 -1.39
N PHE A 137 -9.38 9.01 -2.64
CA PHE A 137 -9.73 7.74 -3.24
C PHE A 137 -8.68 7.35 -4.28
N LEU A 138 -8.01 6.23 -4.05
CA LEU A 138 -7.11 5.60 -5.01
C LEU A 138 -7.89 4.54 -5.78
N ARG A 139 -8.29 4.89 -7.00
CA ARG A 139 -9.08 4.03 -7.89
C ARG A 139 -8.17 3.06 -8.63
N LEU A 140 -8.20 1.78 -8.27
CA LEU A 140 -7.31 0.78 -8.88
C LEU A 140 -7.70 0.47 -10.32
N ASN A 141 -8.98 0.58 -10.70
CA ASN A 141 -9.39 0.46 -12.10
C ASN A 141 -8.67 1.48 -13.00
N VAL A 142 -8.54 2.73 -12.54
CA VAL A 142 -7.79 3.76 -13.25
C VAL A 142 -6.29 3.43 -13.27
N LEU A 143 -5.72 3.01 -12.14
CA LEU A 143 -4.31 2.58 -12.10
C LEU A 143 -4.03 1.44 -13.09
N ARG A 144 -4.95 0.50 -13.23
CA ARG A 144 -4.84 -0.61 -14.20
C ARG A 144 -4.79 -0.12 -15.64
N GLU A 145 -5.55 0.91 -16.01
CA GLU A 145 -5.44 1.54 -17.34
C GLU A 145 -4.06 2.17 -17.57
N TYR A 146 -3.48 2.81 -16.54
CA TYR A 146 -2.11 3.34 -16.61
C TYR A 146 -1.07 2.21 -16.75
N LEU A 147 -1.21 1.15 -15.96
CA LEU A 147 -0.34 -0.01 -16.00
C LEU A 147 -0.45 -0.76 -17.33
N GLU A 148 -1.64 -0.89 -17.91
CA GLU A 148 -1.84 -1.51 -19.22
C GLU A 148 -1.04 -0.75 -20.28
N ARG A 149 -1.13 0.58 -20.31
CA ARG A 149 -0.37 1.42 -21.25
C ARG A 149 1.13 1.30 -21.02
N GLU A 150 1.55 1.28 -19.76
CA GLU A 150 2.96 1.19 -19.41
C GLU A 150 3.54 -0.20 -19.70
N LEU A 151 2.79 -1.29 -19.47
CA LEU A 151 3.29 -2.66 -19.58
C LEU A 151 3.06 -3.29 -20.96
N THR A 152 2.25 -2.67 -21.82
CA THR A 152 2.04 -3.13 -23.19
C THR A 152 3.36 -3.24 -23.95
N MET A 153 3.58 -4.40 -24.57
CA MET A 153 4.77 -4.73 -25.35
C MET A 153 4.37 -5.12 -26.77
N ALA A 154 5.01 -4.50 -27.77
CA ALA A 154 4.83 -4.87 -29.17
C ALA A 154 5.72 -6.07 -29.53
N SER A 155 5.31 -6.87 -30.52
CA SER A 155 6.14 -7.94 -31.09
C SER A 155 6.52 -9.07 -30.11
N LEU A 156 5.66 -9.37 -29.14
CA LEU A 156 5.83 -10.52 -28.26
C LEU A 156 5.66 -11.84 -29.03
N PRO A 157 6.43 -12.90 -28.69
CA PRO A 157 6.27 -14.22 -29.30
C PRO A 157 5.06 -15.00 -28.76
N PHE A 158 4.23 -14.38 -27.92
CA PHE A 158 3.02 -14.94 -27.31
C PHE A 158 1.96 -13.83 -27.15
N THR A 159 0.71 -14.22 -26.87
CA THR A 159 -0.40 -13.28 -26.68
C THR A 159 -0.22 -12.48 -25.39
N PHE A 160 -0.25 -11.17 -25.50
CA PHE A 160 -0.21 -10.27 -24.35
C PHE A 160 -1.51 -10.38 -23.52
N ASP A 161 -1.33 -10.59 -22.23
CA ASP A 161 -2.33 -10.63 -21.17
C ASP A 161 -1.98 -9.58 -20.10
N VAL A 162 -2.91 -8.63 -19.91
CA VAL A 162 -2.77 -7.52 -18.96
C VAL A 162 -2.76 -8.01 -17.52
N GLU A 163 -3.58 -9.00 -17.17
CA GLU A 163 -3.65 -9.52 -15.79
C GLU A 163 -2.32 -10.14 -15.40
N ARG A 164 -1.72 -10.93 -16.31
CA ARG A 164 -0.41 -11.56 -16.09
C ARG A 164 0.72 -10.54 -15.99
N SER A 165 0.64 -9.45 -16.75
CA SER A 165 1.60 -8.34 -16.62
C SER A 165 1.45 -7.58 -15.30
N ILE A 166 0.23 -7.43 -14.78
CA ILE A 166 -0.01 -6.80 -13.48
C ILE A 166 0.55 -7.68 -12.35
N ASP A 167 0.39 -9.01 -12.41
CA ASP A 167 0.99 -9.94 -11.45
C ASP A 167 2.52 -9.80 -11.38
N ASP A 168 3.16 -9.74 -12.56
CA ASP A 168 4.60 -9.53 -12.66
C ASP A 168 5.02 -8.16 -12.12
N TRP A 169 4.23 -7.11 -12.36
CA TRP A 169 4.49 -5.77 -11.83
C TRP A 169 4.40 -5.74 -10.30
N VAL A 170 3.36 -6.35 -9.73
CA VAL A 170 3.23 -6.52 -8.26
C VAL A 170 4.44 -7.26 -7.69
N PHE A 171 4.84 -8.36 -8.33
CA PHE A 171 6.00 -9.13 -7.90
C PHE A 171 7.31 -8.32 -7.97
N MET A 172 7.49 -7.51 -9.03
CA MET A 172 8.66 -6.64 -9.15
C MET A 172 8.72 -5.56 -8.06
N CYS A 173 7.58 -5.04 -7.61
CA CYS A 173 7.55 -4.07 -6.53
C CYS A 173 8.12 -4.62 -5.23
N PHE A 174 8.07 -5.94 -4.99
CA PHE A 174 8.72 -6.54 -3.82
C PHE A 174 10.23 -6.34 -3.76
N PHE A 175 10.91 -6.17 -4.91
CA PHE A 175 12.36 -5.91 -4.94
C PHE A 175 12.74 -4.49 -4.50
N VAL A 176 11.80 -3.56 -4.60
CA VAL A 176 12.01 -2.15 -4.20
C VAL A 176 11.82 -1.98 -2.68
N GLY A 177 11.17 -2.93 -2.02
CA GLY A 177 11.00 -2.98 -0.58
C GLY A 177 9.64 -3.56 -0.20
N ASN A 178 9.61 -4.33 0.89
CA ASN A 178 8.39 -4.81 1.54
C ASN A 178 8.70 -5.11 3.01
N ASP A 179 7.69 -5.40 3.82
CA ASP A 179 7.86 -5.63 5.26
C ASP A 179 8.67 -6.89 5.61
N PHE A 180 8.82 -7.82 4.67
CA PHE A 180 9.50 -9.11 4.89
C PHE A 180 10.95 -9.12 4.43
N LEU A 181 11.31 -8.30 3.44
CA LEU A 181 12.63 -8.27 2.82
C LEU A 181 13.20 -6.84 2.80
N PRO A 182 14.49 -6.65 3.15
CA PRO A 182 15.13 -5.37 2.94
C PRO A 182 15.13 -5.04 1.44
N HIS A 183 14.95 -3.75 1.12
CA HIS A 183 15.07 -3.27 -0.25
C HIS A 183 16.49 -3.54 -0.79
N LEU A 184 16.58 -3.79 -2.11
CA LEU A 184 17.90 -3.87 -2.75
C LEU A 184 18.56 -2.48 -2.71
N PRO A 185 19.84 -2.37 -2.30
CA PRO A 185 20.50 -1.06 -2.15
C PRO A 185 20.52 -0.20 -3.41
N SER A 186 20.48 -0.85 -4.58
CA SER A 186 20.47 -0.24 -5.91
C SER A 186 19.07 0.18 -6.38
N LEU A 187 18.00 -0.13 -5.64
CA LEU A 187 16.62 0.12 -6.02
C LEU A 187 15.90 0.99 -4.99
N GLU A 188 15.90 2.30 -5.21
CA GLU A 188 15.12 3.25 -4.42
C GLU A 188 13.99 3.90 -5.24
N ILE A 189 12.77 3.96 -4.71
CA ILE A 189 11.61 4.55 -5.41
C ILE A 189 11.90 5.99 -5.83
N ARG A 190 12.58 6.76 -4.97
CA ARG A 190 12.93 8.17 -5.22
C ARG A 190 13.89 8.36 -6.40
N GLU A 191 14.61 7.30 -6.78
CA GLU A 191 15.57 7.29 -7.89
C GLU A 191 14.98 6.68 -9.18
N GLY A 192 13.66 6.44 -9.23
CA GLY A 192 13.00 5.85 -10.40
C GLY A 192 13.23 4.34 -10.55
N ALA A 193 13.38 3.62 -9.44
CA ALA A 193 13.62 2.16 -9.46
C ALA A 193 12.52 1.38 -10.18
N ILE A 194 11.25 1.78 -10.02
CA ILE A 194 10.10 1.11 -10.66
C ILE A 194 10.20 1.23 -12.18
N ASP A 195 10.47 2.43 -12.71
CA ASP A 195 10.60 2.66 -14.16
C ASP A 195 11.76 1.84 -14.74
N ARG A 196 12.88 1.74 -14.01
CA ARG A 196 14.02 0.91 -14.39
C ARG A 196 13.66 -0.57 -14.42
N LEU A 197 12.97 -1.08 -13.39
CA LEU A 197 12.51 -2.47 -13.32
C LEU A 197 11.56 -2.79 -14.47
N VAL A 198 10.61 -1.91 -14.79
CA VAL A 198 9.68 -2.09 -15.92
C VAL A 198 10.44 -2.21 -17.24
N ASN A 199 11.46 -1.38 -17.46
CA ASN A 199 12.28 -1.46 -18.67
C ASN A 199 13.09 -2.77 -18.75
N ILE A 200 13.69 -3.20 -17.65
CA ILE A 200 14.40 -4.48 -17.57
C ILE A 200 13.44 -5.65 -17.82
N TYR A 201 12.26 -5.61 -17.20
CA TYR A 201 11.21 -6.60 -17.36
C TYR A 201 10.79 -6.77 -18.81
N LYS A 202 10.46 -5.68 -19.50
CA LYS A 202 10.10 -5.73 -20.92
C LYS A 202 11.17 -6.46 -21.73
N ASN A 203 12.44 -6.13 -21.52
CA ASN A 203 13.55 -6.79 -22.21
C ASN A 203 13.66 -8.29 -21.88
N VAL A 204 13.47 -8.69 -20.62
CA VAL A 204 13.52 -10.09 -20.20
C VAL A 204 12.35 -10.89 -20.76
N VAL A 205 11.14 -10.33 -20.79
CA VAL A 205 9.96 -10.99 -21.36
C VAL A 205 10.15 -11.25 -22.85
N HIS A 206 10.67 -10.27 -23.61
CA HIS A 206 11.00 -10.47 -25.03
C HIS A 206 12.03 -11.59 -25.26
N LYS A 207 13.07 -11.66 -24.41
CA LYS A 207 14.13 -12.67 -24.52
C LYS A 207 13.67 -14.07 -24.13
N THR A 208 12.81 -14.18 -23.11
CA THR A 208 12.44 -15.46 -22.49
C THR A 208 11.07 -16.00 -22.91
N GLY A 209 10.30 -15.21 -23.66
CA GLY A 209 9.01 -15.61 -24.22
C GLY A 209 7.93 -15.90 -23.18
N GLY A 210 7.93 -15.19 -22.03
CA GLY A 210 6.80 -15.25 -21.10
C GLY A 210 7.01 -14.48 -19.78
N TYR A 211 5.99 -14.55 -18.94
CA TYR A 211 5.84 -13.84 -17.66
C TYR A 211 6.74 -14.33 -16.53
N LEU A 212 7.01 -13.50 -15.52
CA LEU A 212 7.79 -13.86 -14.33
C LEU A 212 7.03 -14.79 -13.39
N THR A 213 5.72 -14.60 -13.33
CA THR A 213 4.85 -15.26 -12.36
C THR A 213 3.69 -15.99 -13.03
N GLU A 214 3.19 -17.02 -12.36
CA GLU A 214 2.00 -17.77 -12.72
C GLU A 214 1.22 -18.17 -11.47
N SER A 215 0.11 -17.48 -11.20
CA SER A 215 -0.79 -17.79 -10.07
C SER A 215 -0.04 -17.93 -8.73
N GLY A 216 0.91 -17.03 -8.48
CA GLY A 216 1.73 -17.02 -7.26
C GLY A 216 3.01 -17.85 -7.32
N TYR A 217 3.24 -18.64 -8.38
CA TYR A 217 4.51 -19.33 -8.59
C TYR A 217 5.48 -18.48 -9.41
N VAL A 218 6.73 -18.44 -8.98
CA VAL A 218 7.77 -17.59 -9.58
C VAL A 218 8.67 -18.42 -10.50
N ASN A 219 8.89 -17.95 -11.73
CA ASN A 219 9.88 -18.51 -12.63
C ASN A 219 11.28 -17.95 -12.29
N LEU A 220 12.03 -18.69 -11.47
CA LEU A 220 13.33 -18.28 -10.98
C LEU A 220 14.37 -18.02 -12.08
N GLN A 221 14.28 -18.72 -13.22
CA GLN A 221 15.18 -18.48 -14.35
C GLN A 221 14.98 -17.09 -14.95
N ARG A 222 13.72 -16.65 -15.07
CA ARG A 222 13.41 -15.29 -15.55
C ARG A 222 13.77 -14.22 -14.52
N VAL A 223 13.55 -14.49 -13.23
CA VAL A 223 13.99 -13.60 -12.15
C VAL A 223 15.51 -13.45 -12.14
N GLN A 224 16.27 -14.52 -12.33
CA GLN A 224 17.72 -14.46 -12.44
C GLN A 224 18.15 -13.50 -13.56
N MET A 225 17.47 -13.52 -14.72
CA MET A 225 17.76 -12.60 -15.83
C MET A 225 17.50 -11.13 -15.45
N ILE A 226 16.45 -10.85 -14.67
CA ILE A 226 16.21 -9.50 -14.13
C ILE A 226 17.34 -9.11 -13.18
N MET A 227 17.70 -9.98 -12.24
CA MET A 227 18.75 -9.69 -11.25
C MET A 227 20.11 -9.45 -11.89
N LEU A 228 20.45 -10.21 -12.93
CA LEU A 228 21.67 -9.97 -13.71
C LEU A 228 21.65 -8.59 -14.38
N ALA A 229 20.53 -8.22 -15.01
CA ALA A 229 20.39 -6.91 -15.66
C ALA A 229 20.37 -5.74 -14.67
N VAL A 230 19.84 -5.94 -13.45
CA VAL A 230 19.96 -4.97 -12.35
C VAL A 230 21.43 -4.85 -11.94
N GLY A 231 22.13 -5.98 -11.76
CA GLY A 231 23.55 -6.07 -11.44
C GLY A 231 24.45 -5.25 -12.38
N GLU A 232 24.16 -5.27 -13.69
CA GLU A 232 24.92 -4.52 -14.70
C GLU A 232 24.84 -2.99 -14.51
N VAL A 233 23.79 -2.48 -13.87
CA VAL A 233 23.56 -1.05 -13.71
C VAL A 233 23.79 -0.53 -12.29
N GLU A 234 24.04 -1.41 -11.30
CA GLU A 234 24.20 -1.00 -9.89
C GLU A 234 25.32 0.01 -9.68
N ASP A 235 26.49 -0.24 -10.26
CA ASP A 235 27.65 0.68 -10.16
C ASP A 235 27.33 2.08 -10.67
N SER A 236 26.52 2.18 -11.74
CA SER A 236 26.11 3.46 -12.30
C SER A 236 25.16 4.22 -11.38
N ILE A 237 24.29 3.48 -10.67
CA ILE A 237 23.32 4.02 -9.71
C ILE A 237 24.06 4.58 -8.51
N PHE A 238 25.00 3.82 -7.92
CA PHE A 238 25.75 4.27 -6.76
C PHE A 238 26.63 5.48 -7.04
N LYS A 239 27.25 5.55 -8.23
CA LYS A 239 28.01 6.75 -8.63
C LYS A 239 27.11 7.98 -8.73
N LYS A 240 25.97 7.84 -9.41
CA LYS A 240 25.02 8.94 -9.57
C LYS A 240 24.46 9.42 -8.23
N ARG A 241 24.08 8.50 -7.34
CA ARG A 241 23.60 8.82 -5.98
C ARG A 241 24.62 9.65 -5.21
N LYS A 242 25.88 9.23 -5.22
CA LYS A 242 26.98 9.98 -4.58
C LYS A 242 27.13 11.39 -5.17
N ASP A 243 27.07 11.53 -6.49
CA ASP A 243 27.20 12.83 -7.15
C ASP A 243 26.03 13.78 -6.81
N ASP A 244 24.81 13.23 -6.71
CA ASP A 244 23.61 13.99 -6.36
C ASP A 244 23.62 14.40 -4.87
N GLU A 245 24.10 13.55 -3.96
CA GLU A 245 24.34 13.90 -2.56
C GLU A 245 25.34 15.06 -2.42
N VAL A 246 26.45 15.01 -3.18
CA VAL A 246 27.47 16.07 -3.17
C VAL A 246 26.88 17.40 -3.67
N LYS A 247 26.06 17.39 -4.72
CA LYS A 247 25.40 18.61 -5.25
C LYS A 247 24.40 19.20 -4.25
N CYS A 248 23.61 18.37 -3.56
CA CYS A 248 22.67 18.84 -2.55
C CYS A 248 23.35 19.55 -1.37
N PHE A 249 24.55 19.13 -0.98
CA PHE A 249 25.35 19.82 0.02
C PHE A 249 25.72 21.26 -0.40
N TYR A 250 26.08 21.47 -1.66
CA TYR A 250 26.45 22.80 -2.17
C TYR A 250 25.25 23.71 -2.45
N CYS A 251 24.04 23.17 -2.65
CA CYS A 251 22.82 23.97 -2.82
C CYS A 251 22.16 24.38 -1.49
N SER A 252 22.54 23.75 -0.38
CA SER A 252 21.99 24.01 0.96
C SER A 252 22.88 24.92 1.82
N SER A 253 23.95 25.45 1.23
CA SER A 253 24.90 26.42 1.82
C SER A 253 24.74 27.78 1.15
#